data_AF-A0A3M7CDW6-F1
#
_entry.id   AF-A0A3M7CDW6-F1
#
_cell.length_a   1.000
_cell.length_b   1.000
_cell.length_c   1.000
_cell.angle_alpha   90.00
_cell.angle_beta   90.00
_cell.angle_gamma   90.00
#
_symmetry.space_group_name_H-M   'P 1'
#
loop_
_entity.id
_entity.type
_entity.pdbx_description
1 polymer ?
#
loop_
_entity_poly.entity_id
_entity_poly.type
_entity_poly.pdbx_seq_one_letter_code
_entity_poly.pdbx_strand_id
1 'polypeptide(L)'
;MKVFLLLSLASTTFGGPIQHHLHHFKYHFAFGDSYTDVGFNITTGPYPDPSNYEGNPDPPGKSSAYALNWAQDISAEYNKSLFYLYDFAHSGAIVNSSLISPYQSVNNTFTAQVDNQFLPYLTGEDRIVDWHGSDSLFTVFFGINDIDRALGEIVLTDWDERLPLIQDSYWAYVEKVSIFPLQSSTPLTPSQLYDAGARNFAFLNLPTYWRSPGVINRENATVVAIAKHRNLLWNRELAKRFEHFQCTHPSVLAKLVDVYGLWESMYAYPAAYGLSNVTEYCDAYYG
;
A
#
# COMPACT_ATOMS: atom_id res chain seq x y z
N MET A 1 11.42 7.23 23.40
CA MET A 1 12.21 5.99 23.31
C MET A 1 12.09 5.54 21.87
N LYS A 2 13.18 5.61 21.10
CA LYS A 2 13.15 5.65 19.64
C LYS A 2 12.92 4.24 19.06
N VAL A 3 11.76 4.00 18.43
CA VAL A 3 11.46 2.76 17.70
C VAL A 3 12.08 2.88 16.30
N PHE A 4 13.41 2.77 16.23
CA PHE A 4 14.12 2.60 14.96
C PHE A 4 14.23 1.11 14.70
N LEU A 5 13.38 0.50 13.86
CA LEU A 5 13.63 -0.75 13.14
C LEU A 5 12.31 -1.26 12.52
N LEU A 6 11.83 -0.64 11.43
CA LEU A 6 10.66 -1.18 10.70
C LEU A 6 10.92 -1.59 9.26
N LEU A 7 12.12 -1.35 8.71
CA LEU A 7 12.43 -1.79 7.34
C LEU A 7 13.70 -2.62 7.19
N SER A 8 14.57 -2.76 8.19
CA SER A 8 15.85 -3.48 8.01
C SER A 8 15.79 -5.01 8.14
N LEU A 9 14.61 -5.62 8.31
CA LEU A 9 14.50 -7.07 8.56
C LEU A 9 13.74 -7.87 7.49
N ALA A 10 13.27 -7.25 6.41
CA ALA A 10 12.63 -7.96 5.30
C ALA A 10 13.58 -8.15 4.09
N SER A 11 14.72 -8.81 4.29
CA SER A 11 15.41 -9.56 3.22
C SER A 11 16.60 -10.36 3.76
N THR A 12 16.46 -11.68 3.90
CA THR A 12 17.61 -12.58 4.12
C THR A 12 18.32 -12.98 2.83
N THR A 13 18.02 -12.36 1.69
CA THR A 13 18.74 -12.60 0.43
C THR A 13 18.95 -11.29 -0.32
N PHE A 14 19.84 -10.44 0.21
CA PHE A 14 20.81 -9.58 -0.50
C PHE A 14 21.38 -8.62 0.56
N GLY A 15 22.60 -8.89 1.01
CA GLY A 15 23.28 -8.10 2.04
C GLY A 15 23.61 -6.69 1.54
N GLY A 16 22.88 -5.71 2.05
CA GLY A 16 23.18 -4.29 1.98
C GLY A 16 22.14 -3.51 2.79
N PRO A 17 22.51 -2.45 3.55
CA PRO A 17 21.52 -1.66 4.26
C PRO A 17 20.61 -0.96 3.24
N ILE A 18 19.30 -1.20 3.34
CA ILE A 18 18.23 -0.63 2.51
C ILE A 18 18.36 0.90 2.34
N GLN A 19 19.03 1.58 3.28
CA GLN A 19 19.37 3.00 3.22
C GLN A 19 19.99 3.43 1.88
N HIS A 20 20.90 2.67 1.27
CA HIS A 20 21.54 3.11 0.03
C HIS A 20 20.63 3.10 -1.21
N HIS A 21 19.51 2.37 -1.17
CA HIS A 21 18.65 2.17 -2.34
C HIS A 21 17.52 3.19 -2.46
N LEU A 22 17.17 3.94 -1.41
CA LEU A 22 16.08 4.92 -1.47
C LEU A 22 16.52 6.34 -1.82
N HIS A 23 17.81 6.65 -1.74
CA HIS A 23 18.36 7.99 -1.96
C HIS A 23 18.17 8.56 -3.39
N HIS A 24 17.81 7.74 -4.36
CA HIS A 24 17.57 8.20 -5.73
C HIS A 24 16.11 8.59 -5.98
N PHE A 25 15.19 8.21 -5.08
CA PHE A 25 13.78 8.56 -5.22
C PHE A 25 13.49 9.95 -4.65
N LYS A 26 12.63 10.68 -5.37
CA LYS A 26 12.09 11.99 -5.00
C LYS A 26 10.59 11.96 -4.74
N TYR A 27 9.85 11.06 -5.39
CA TYR A 27 8.39 10.97 -5.28
C TYR A 27 7.91 9.61 -4.79
N HIS A 28 7.11 9.60 -3.73
CA HIS A 28 6.48 8.41 -3.20
C HIS A 28 4.98 8.48 -3.53
N PHE A 29 4.53 7.67 -4.47
CA PHE A 29 3.12 7.51 -4.80
C PHE A 29 2.58 6.29 -4.05
N ALA A 30 1.81 6.53 -2.99
CA ALA A 30 1.28 5.49 -2.14
C ALA A 30 -0.19 5.23 -2.45
N PHE A 31 -0.55 3.96 -2.66
CA PHE A 31 -1.92 3.51 -2.82
C PHE A 31 -2.24 2.53 -1.70
N GLY A 32 -3.42 2.66 -1.10
CA GLY A 32 -3.78 1.75 -0.04
C GLY A 32 -5.05 2.09 0.70
N ASP A 33 -5.08 1.61 1.93
CA ASP A 33 -6.18 1.82 2.86
C ASP A 33 -5.71 2.52 4.15
N SER A 34 -6.42 2.27 5.26
CA SER A 34 -6.13 2.83 6.58
C SER A 34 -4.71 2.55 7.09
N TYR A 35 -4.00 1.53 6.58
CA TYR A 35 -2.60 1.29 6.95
C TYR A 35 -1.62 2.28 6.32
N THR A 36 -2.08 3.11 5.38
CA THR A 36 -1.26 4.05 4.61
C THR A 36 -1.81 5.47 4.64
N ASP A 37 -3.14 5.62 4.71
CA ASP A 37 -3.87 6.90 4.66
C ASP A 37 -3.33 7.95 5.66
N VAL A 38 -2.98 9.13 5.14
CA VAL A 38 -2.60 10.35 5.86
C VAL A 38 -3.60 11.50 5.67
N GLY A 39 -4.67 11.29 4.89
CA GLY A 39 -5.70 12.28 4.60
C GLY A 39 -5.38 13.22 3.43
N PHE A 40 -4.40 12.88 2.57
CA PHE A 40 -4.05 13.70 1.42
C PHE A 40 -5.16 13.79 0.38
N ASN A 41 -5.36 14.99 -0.16
CA ASN A 41 -6.33 15.25 -1.21
C ASN A 41 -5.70 16.01 -2.38
N ILE A 42 -5.45 15.28 -3.46
CA ILE A 42 -4.88 15.83 -4.71
C ILE A 42 -5.80 16.84 -5.40
N THR A 43 -7.11 16.87 -5.08
CA THR A 43 -8.05 17.80 -5.74
C THR A 43 -8.05 19.19 -5.12
N THR A 44 -7.55 19.33 -3.88
CA THR A 44 -7.59 20.59 -3.14
C THR A 44 -6.22 21.23 -2.96
N GLY A 45 -5.15 20.43 -2.95
CA GLY A 45 -3.82 20.89 -2.55
C GLY A 45 -3.80 21.47 -1.11
N PRO A 46 -2.70 22.16 -0.72
CA PRO A 46 -1.43 22.29 -1.44
C PRO A 46 -0.74 20.94 -1.70
N TYR A 47 0.09 20.87 -2.73
CA TYR A 47 0.84 19.65 -3.07
C TYR A 47 2.15 19.56 -2.29
N PRO A 48 2.75 18.36 -2.13
CA PRO A 48 4.04 18.18 -1.50
C PRO A 48 5.11 19.17 -1.97
N ASP A 49 5.83 19.76 -1.02
CA ASP A 49 6.91 20.71 -1.27
C ASP A 49 8.00 20.61 -0.17
N PRO A 50 9.15 21.32 -0.30
CA PRO A 50 10.24 21.23 0.69
C PRO A 50 9.88 21.58 2.14
N SER A 51 8.80 22.34 2.35
CA SER A 51 8.31 22.75 3.68
C SER A 51 7.28 21.79 4.25
N ASN A 52 6.50 21.12 3.39
CA ASN A 52 5.57 20.06 3.76
C ASN A 52 5.63 18.92 2.73
N TYR A 53 6.28 17.81 3.10
CA TYR A 53 6.46 16.64 2.23
C TYR A 53 5.15 15.87 1.96
N GLU A 54 4.09 16.09 2.73
CA GLU A 54 2.74 15.51 2.51
C GLU A 54 1.83 16.45 1.73
N GLY A 55 2.17 17.74 1.67
CA GLY A 55 1.38 18.78 1.01
C GLY A 55 0.14 19.17 1.81
N ASN A 56 -0.85 18.29 1.89
CA ASN A 56 -2.06 18.51 2.68
C ASN A 56 -2.53 17.19 3.28
N PRO A 57 -2.97 17.14 4.55
CA PRO A 57 -2.81 18.16 5.60
C PRO A 57 -1.34 18.38 6.02
N ASP A 58 -1.09 19.21 7.04
CA ASP A 58 0.24 19.29 7.67
C ASP A 58 0.57 17.98 8.41
N PRO A 59 1.84 17.50 8.37
CA PRO A 59 2.24 16.26 9.04
C PRO A 59 1.96 16.30 10.56
N PRO A 60 1.55 15.17 11.17
CA PRO A 60 1.49 13.82 10.60
C PRO A 60 0.16 13.51 9.89
N GLY A 61 -0.62 14.53 9.53
CA GLY A 61 -1.92 14.38 8.92
C GLY A 61 -2.90 13.52 9.73
N LYS A 62 -3.77 12.78 9.02
CA LYS A 62 -4.76 11.88 9.61
C LYS A 62 -4.35 10.43 9.37
N SER A 63 -3.71 9.82 10.35
CA SER A 63 -3.26 8.43 10.30
C SER A 63 -4.06 7.51 11.23
N SER A 64 -4.20 6.24 10.84
CA SER A 64 -4.69 5.17 11.74
C SER A 64 -3.58 4.60 12.63
N ALA A 65 -2.46 5.30 12.77
CA ALA A 65 -1.43 5.05 13.77
C ALA A 65 -1.38 6.21 14.79
N TYR A 66 -0.86 5.94 15.98
CA TYR A 66 -0.63 6.97 17.00
C TYR A 66 0.55 7.90 16.65
N ALA A 67 1.37 7.49 15.69
CA ALA A 67 2.53 8.20 15.18
C ALA A 67 2.46 8.23 13.64
N LEU A 68 3.57 8.64 13.01
CA LEU A 68 3.76 8.44 11.58
C LEU A 68 3.47 6.99 11.21
N ASN A 69 2.73 6.77 10.13
CA ASN A 69 2.60 5.46 9.54
C ASN A 69 3.86 5.11 8.72
N TRP A 70 3.93 3.87 8.23
CA TRP A 70 5.09 3.36 7.52
C TRP A 70 5.44 4.16 6.25
N ALA A 71 4.44 4.71 5.54
CA ALA A 71 4.65 5.51 4.33
C ALA A 71 5.27 6.87 4.68
N GLN A 72 4.80 7.49 5.77
CA GLN A 72 5.39 8.70 6.34
C GLN A 72 6.82 8.46 6.85
N ASP A 73 7.07 7.36 7.57
CA ASP A 73 8.40 7.02 8.08
C ASP A 73 9.45 6.86 6.97
N ILE A 74 9.07 6.22 5.86
CA ILE A 74 9.95 6.09 4.69
C ILE A 74 10.24 7.47 4.09
N SER A 75 9.24 8.35 4.05
CA SER A 75 9.34 9.67 3.42
C SER A 75 10.04 10.72 4.28
N ALA A 76 9.93 10.64 5.61
CA ALA A 76 10.41 11.66 6.55
C ALA A 76 11.69 11.26 7.29
N GLU A 77 11.79 10.01 7.79
CA GLU A 77 12.84 9.63 8.73
C GLU A 77 13.92 8.73 8.10
N TYR A 78 13.55 7.85 7.17
CA TYR A 78 14.47 6.83 6.65
C TYR A 78 15.33 7.33 5.48
N ASN A 79 14.85 8.31 4.72
CA ASN A 79 15.57 8.91 3.61
C ASN A 79 16.09 10.29 4.04
N LYS A 80 17.41 10.46 4.20
CA LYS A 80 18.02 11.78 4.50
C LYS A 80 17.83 12.81 3.36
N SER A 81 17.15 12.43 2.27
CA SER A 81 16.70 13.28 1.17
C SER A 81 15.16 13.37 1.17
N LEU A 82 14.63 14.57 0.96
CA LEU A 82 13.20 14.85 0.84
C LEU A 82 12.52 13.89 -0.14
N PHE A 83 11.48 13.21 0.34
CA PHE A 83 10.63 12.30 -0.44
C PHE A 83 9.20 12.86 -0.42
N TYR A 84 8.74 13.40 -1.55
CA TYR A 84 7.40 13.98 -1.65
C TYR A 84 6.35 12.87 -1.66
N LEU A 85 5.56 12.79 -0.60
CA LEU A 85 4.53 11.78 -0.40
C LEU A 85 3.22 12.25 -1.04
N TYR A 86 2.84 11.59 -2.13
CA TYR A 86 1.52 11.66 -2.73
C TYR A 86 0.76 10.41 -2.30
N ASP A 87 0.05 10.51 -1.18
CA ASP A 87 -0.70 9.39 -0.61
C ASP A 87 -2.16 9.38 -1.08
N PHE A 88 -2.47 8.47 -2.00
CA PHE A 88 -3.84 8.25 -2.47
C PHE A 88 -4.65 7.32 -1.56
N ALA A 89 -4.02 6.74 -0.54
CA ALA A 89 -4.70 5.78 0.31
C ALA A 89 -5.90 6.41 1.01
N HIS A 90 -6.94 5.60 1.20
CA HIS A 90 -8.13 6.04 1.90
C HIS A 90 -8.58 4.96 2.88
N SER A 91 -8.81 5.35 4.13
CA SER A 91 -9.30 4.45 5.17
C SER A 91 -10.55 3.68 4.73
N GLY A 92 -10.56 2.37 4.94
CA GLY A 92 -11.66 1.49 4.51
C GLY A 92 -11.68 1.15 3.02
N ALA A 93 -10.68 1.57 2.24
CA ALA A 93 -10.63 1.26 0.81
C ALA A 93 -10.48 -0.24 0.56
N ILE A 94 -11.30 -0.71 -0.38
CA ILE A 94 -11.24 -2.04 -1.00
C ILE A 94 -10.62 -1.92 -2.40
N VAL A 95 -10.33 -3.03 -3.06
CA VAL A 95 -9.77 -2.96 -4.43
C VAL A 95 -10.79 -2.45 -5.45
N ASN A 96 -11.96 -3.09 -5.56
CA ASN A 96 -12.93 -2.81 -6.62
C ASN A 96 -14.38 -2.97 -6.14
N SER A 97 -15.17 -1.89 -6.24
CA SER A 97 -16.56 -1.83 -5.79
C SER A 97 -17.53 -2.72 -6.58
N SER A 98 -17.14 -3.17 -7.78
CA SER A 98 -17.95 -4.10 -8.60
C SER A 98 -17.85 -5.55 -8.09
N LEU A 99 -16.81 -5.86 -7.32
CA LEU A 99 -16.55 -7.20 -6.78
C LEU A 99 -16.89 -7.30 -5.29
N ILE A 100 -16.84 -6.20 -4.54
CA ILE A 100 -17.26 -6.18 -3.15
C ILE A 100 -17.75 -4.78 -2.80
N SER A 101 -18.82 -4.64 -2.03
CA SER A 101 -19.33 -3.30 -1.72
C SER A 101 -18.39 -2.56 -0.74
N PRO A 102 -18.02 -1.29 -0.97
CA PRO A 102 -17.15 -0.54 -0.07
C PRO A 102 -17.86 -0.17 1.25
N TYR A 103 -17.09 0.23 2.28
CA TYR A 103 -17.66 0.75 3.54
C TYR A 103 -18.32 2.12 3.39
N GLN A 104 -17.71 2.99 2.56
CA GLN A 104 -18.06 4.42 2.51
C GLN A 104 -18.43 4.86 1.11
N SER A 105 -17.47 4.81 0.18
CA SER A 105 -17.67 5.33 -1.18
C SER A 105 -16.95 4.47 -2.21
N VAL A 106 -17.57 4.35 -3.38
CA VAL A 106 -16.93 3.77 -4.57
C VAL A 106 -15.76 4.62 -5.07
N ASN A 107 -15.68 5.89 -4.66
CA ASN A 107 -14.60 6.80 -5.04
C ASN A 107 -13.30 6.58 -4.23
N ASN A 108 -13.32 5.70 -3.23
CA ASN A 108 -12.17 5.47 -2.35
C ASN A 108 -11.40 4.20 -2.72
N THR A 109 -11.93 3.36 -3.62
CA THR A 109 -11.34 2.06 -3.97
C THR A 109 -10.00 2.20 -4.67
N PHE A 110 -9.18 1.16 -4.70
CA PHE A 110 -7.92 1.19 -5.46
C PHE A 110 -8.14 1.63 -6.91
N THR A 111 -9.19 1.09 -7.55
CA THR A 111 -9.55 1.49 -8.91
C THR A 111 -9.82 2.99 -9.04
N ALA A 112 -10.50 3.60 -8.06
CA ALA A 112 -10.78 5.03 -8.06
C ALA A 112 -9.56 5.89 -7.68
N GLN A 113 -8.69 5.41 -6.79
CA GLN A 113 -7.42 6.07 -6.48
C GLN A 113 -6.54 6.19 -7.73
N VAL A 114 -6.56 5.18 -8.59
CA VAL A 114 -5.86 5.25 -9.88
C VAL A 114 -6.62 6.12 -10.88
N ASP A 115 -7.91 5.84 -11.13
CA ASP A 115 -8.66 6.45 -12.24
C ASP A 115 -9.03 7.91 -12.02
N ASN A 116 -9.31 8.30 -10.78
CA ASN A 116 -9.85 9.61 -10.45
C ASN A 116 -8.81 10.53 -9.81
N GLN A 117 -7.67 10.00 -9.36
CA GLN A 117 -6.64 10.78 -8.66
C GLN A 117 -5.28 10.68 -9.34
N PHE A 118 -4.68 9.49 -9.41
CA PHE A 118 -3.34 9.37 -10.01
C PHE A 118 -3.35 9.73 -11.50
N LEU A 119 -4.18 9.07 -12.31
CA LEU A 119 -4.18 9.29 -13.76
C LEU A 119 -4.50 10.75 -14.13
N PRO A 120 -5.58 11.38 -13.62
CA PRO A 120 -5.96 12.72 -14.09
C PRO A 120 -5.00 13.83 -13.67
N TYR A 121 -4.26 13.66 -12.56
CA TYR A 121 -3.43 14.72 -12.00
C TYR A 121 -1.93 14.51 -12.23
N LEU A 122 -1.47 13.25 -12.33
CA LEU A 122 -0.05 12.93 -12.38
C LEU A 122 0.40 12.35 -13.73
N THR A 123 -0.48 12.32 -14.73
CA THR A 123 -0.17 11.83 -16.06
C THR A 123 -0.55 12.84 -17.14
N GLY A 124 0.00 12.66 -18.36
CA GLY A 124 -0.22 13.59 -19.46
C GLY A 124 0.66 14.84 -19.39
N GLU A 125 0.45 15.74 -20.36
CA GLU A 125 1.23 16.98 -20.50
C GLU A 125 0.95 17.98 -19.37
N ASP A 126 -0.27 17.98 -18.84
CA ASP A 126 -0.73 18.89 -17.79
C ASP A 126 -0.54 18.33 -16.36
N ARG A 127 0.32 17.32 -16.19
CA ARG A 127 0.59 16.73 -14.86
C ARG A 127 1.07 17.78 -13.87
N ILE A 128 0.55 17.72 -12.65
CA ILE A 128 0.84 18.72 -11.60
C ILE A 128 2.29 18.71 -11.10
N VAL A 129 3.01 17.62 -11.37
CA VAL A 129 4.42 17.45 -10.99
C VAL A 129 5.17 16.65 -12.03
N ASP A 130 6.40 17.06 -12.29
CA ASP A 130 7.28 16.46 -13.30
C ASP A 130 8.08 15.30 -12.67
N TRP A 131 7.42 14.15 -12.53
CA TRP A 131 8.03 12.93 -12.01
C TRP A 131 8.42 11.98 -13.14
N HIS A 132 9.43 11.15 -12.88
CA HIS A 132 9.89 10.11 -13.80
C HIS A 132 9.88 8.74 -13.14
N GLY A 133 9.69 7.68 -13.93
CA GLY A 133 9.74 6.31 -13.41
C GLY A 133 11.02 6.00 -12.62
N SER A 134 12.15 6.60 -13.02
CA SER A 134 13.47 6.42 -12.40
C SER A 134 13.66 7.12 -11.06
N ASP A 135 12.86 8.14 -10.73
CA ASP A 135 12.95 8.88 -9.46
C ASP A 135 11.69 8.76 -8.59
N SER A 136 10.81 7.81 -8.93
CA SER A 136 9.54 7.60 -8.25
C SER A 136 9.36 6.18 -7.75
N LEU A 137 8.92 6.04 -6.50
CA LEU A 137 8.53 4.79 -5.87
C LEU A 137 7.01 4.71 -5.78
N PHE A 138 6.48 3.57 -6.21
CA PHE A 138 5.07 3.23 -6.14
C PHE A 138 4.86 2.18 -5.08
N THR A 139 3.92 2.41 -4.18
CA THR A 139 3.60 1.42 -3.16
C THR A 139 2.12 1.09 -3.16
N VAL A 140 1.80 -0.19 -2.97
CA VAL A 140 0.42 -0.65 -3.07
C VAL A 140 0.13 -1.63 -1.93
N PHE A 141 -0.74 -1.21 -1.01
CA PHE A 141 -1.11 -2.00 0.17
C PHE A 141 -2.62 -2.04 0.38
N PHE A 142 -3.25 -3.15 0.01
CA PHE A 142 -4.69 -3.37 0.10
C PHE A 142 -5.00 -4.79 0.57
N GLY A 143 -6.28 -5.01 0.93
CA GLY A 143 -6.90 -6.32 1.02
C GLY A 143 -7.54 -6.62 2.37
N ILE A 144 -7.15 -5.89 3.42
CA ILE A 144 -7.71 -6.12 4.75
C ILE A 144 -9.20 -5.77 4.77
N ASN A 145 -9.59 -4.67 4.10
CA ASN A 145 -10.98 -4.26 3.98
C ASN A 145 -11.77 -5.18 3.06
N ASP A 146 -11.18 -5.74 1.98
CA ASP A 146 -11.85 -6.74 1.15
C ASP A 146 -12.20 -7.99 1.98
N ILE A 147 -11.25 -8.46 2.80
CA ILE A 147 -11.47 -9.57 3.72
C ILE A 147 -12.52 -9.22 4.77
N ASP A 148 -12.42 -8.04 5.40
CA ASP A 148 -13.34 -7.64 6.46
C ASP A 148 -14.76 -7.42 5.94
N ARG A 149 -14.92 -6.81 4.77
CA ARG A 149 -16.22 -6.69 4.09
C ARG A 149 -16.84 -8.05 3.81
N ALA A 150 -16.03 -9.02 3.41
CA ALA A 150 -16.49 -10.38 3.18
C ALA A 150 -16.83 -11.12 4.50
N LEU A 151 -16.28 -10.68 5.65
CA LEU A 151 -16.54 -11.19 7.00
C LEU A 151 -17.66 -10.45 7.73
N GLY A 152 -18.23 -9.41 7.13
CA GLY A 152 -19.23 -8.53 7.75
C GLY A 152 -20.58 -9.20 8.02
N GLU A 153 -21.62 -8.39 8.19
CA GLU A 153 -22.97 -8.84 8.57
C GLU A 153 -23.51 -9.98 7.68
N ILE A 154 -23.19 -9.95 6.39
CA ILE A 154 -23.41 -11.06 5.48
C ILE A 154 -22.04 -11.64 5.12
N VAL A 155 -21.73 -12.79 5.70
CA VAL A 155 -20.50 -13.52 5.39
C VAL A 155 -20.59 -14.05 3.95
N LEU A 156 -19.72 -13.55 3.07
CA LEU A 156 -19.68 -14.00 1.68
C LEU A 156 -19.19 -15.45 1.60
N THR A 157 -19.95 -16.34 0.99
CA THR A 157 -19.61 -17.77 0.90
C THR A 157 -18.75 -18.12 -0.32
N ASP A 158 -18.58 -17.18 -1.25
CA ASP A 158 -17.91 -17.36 -2.55
C ASP A 158 -16.52 -16.71 -2.60
N TRP A 159 -15.87 -16.55 -1.44
CA TRP A 159 -14.59 -15.82 -1.36
C TRP A 159 -13.49 -16.47 -2.21
N ASP A 160 -13.41 -17.80 -2.25
CA ASP A 160 -12.36 -18.53 -2.95
C ASP A 160 -12.48 -18.37 -4.48
N GLU A 161 -13.70 -18.20 -5.00
CA GLU A 161 -13.97 -17.88 -6.40
C GLU A 161 -13.84 -16.38 -6.71
N ARG A 162 -14.23 -15.53 -5.75
CA ARG A 162 -14.26 -14.07 -5.91
C ARG A 162 -12.87 -13.43 -5.79
N LEU A 163 -12.02 -13.92 -4.89
CA LEU A 163 -10.71 -13.33 -4.64
C LEU A 163 -9.79 -13.32 -5.87
N PRO A 164 -9.72 -14.38 -6.70
CA PRO A 164 -8.97 -14.30 -7.95
C PRO A 164 -9.40 -13.13 -8.84
N LEU A 165 -10.70 -12.81 -8.91
CA LEU A 165 -11.19 -11.65 -9.67
C LEU A 165 -10.77 -10.31 -9.03
N ILE A 166 -10.78 -10.24 -7.70
CA ILE A 166 -10.31 -9.06 -6.96
C ILE A 166 -8.83 -8.83 -7.23
N GLN A 167 -8.03 -9.89 -7.16
CA GLN A 167 -6.60 -9.85 -7.45
C GLN A 167 -6.33 -9.53 -8.93
N ASP A 168 -7.08 -10.11 -9.87
CA ASP A 168 -6.95 -9.74 -11.29
C ASP A 168 -7.25 -8.25 -11.51
N SER A 169 -8.25 -7.68 -10.83
CA SER A 169 -8.52 -6.24 -10.85
C SER A 169 -7.40 -5.43 -10.20
N TYR A 170 -6.83 -5.88 -9.08
CA TYR A 170 -5.67 -5.24 -8.45
C TYR A 170 -4.51 -5.15 -9.44
N TRP A 171 -4.12 -6.28 -10.03
CA TRP A 171 -2.96 -6.32 -10.92
C TRP A 171 -3.22 -5.60 -12.23
N ALA A 172 -4.43 -5.62 -12.79
CA ALA A 172 -4.78 -4.82 -13.96
C ALA A 172 -4.58 -3.31 -13.72
N TYR A 173 -4.83 -2.82 -12.50
CA TYR A 173 -4.62 -1.42 -12.15
C TYR A 173 -3.15 -1.08 -11.84
N VAL A 174 -2.39 -2.03 -11.29
CA VAL A 174 -0.92 -1.94 -11.21
C VAL A 174 -0.32 -1.83 -12.62
N GLU A 175 -0.79 -2.65 -13.56
CA GLU A 175 -0.39 -2.58 -14.97
C GLU A 175 -0.75 -1.24 -15.60
N LYS A 176 -1.93 -0.70 -15.30
CA LYS A 176 -2.37 0.61 -15.78
C LYS A 176 -1.47 1.77 -15.32
N VAL A 177 -0.92 1.68 -14.11
CA VAL A 177 0.06 2.64 -13.57
C VAL A 177 1.47 2.42 -14.17
N SER A 178 1.81 1.17 -14.48
CA SER A 178 3.12 0.77 -15.05
C SER A 178 3.25 1.09 -16.54
N ILE A 179 2.18 0.84 -17.29
CA ILE A 179 2.07 0.97 -18.73
C ILE A 179 1.17 2.16 -18.98
N PHE A 180 1.77 3.35 -19.04
CA PHE A 180 1.01 4.52 -19.44
C PHE A 180 0.42 4.30 -20.84
N PRO A 181 -0.90 4.38 -21.02
CA PRO A 181 -1.45 4.78 -22.29
C PRO A 181 -1.32 6.30 -22.31
N LEU A 182 -0.16 6.81 -22.71
CA LEU A 182 -0.17 8.18 -23.23
C LEU A 182 -1.11 8.14 -24.44
N GLN A 183 -2.23 8.84 -24.34
CA GLN A 183 -3.11 9.16 -25.47
C GLN A 183 -2.39 10.06 -26.50
N SER A 184 -1.08 9.92 -26.69
CA SER A 184 -0.36 10.56 -27.77
C SER A 184 -0.49 9.68 -29.01
N SER A 185 -1.06 10.24 -30.08
CA SER A 185 -1.05 9.67 -31.43
C SER A 185 0.36 9.54 -32.03
N THR A 186 1.40 9.86 -31.26
CA THR A 186 2.82 9.80 -31.60
C THR A 186 3.48 8.52 -31.05
N PRO A 187 4.18 7.72 -31.88
CA PRO A 187 4.98 6.60 -31.41
C PRO A 187 6.07 7.09 -30.46
N LEU A 188 6.11 6.53 -29.24
CA LEU A 188 7.15 6.82 -28.26
C LEU A 188 8.42 6.02 -28.57
N THR A 189 9.56 6.63 -28.32
CA THR A 189 10.85 5.93 -28.26
C THR A 189 10.96 5.09 -26.97
N PRO A 190 11.84 4.07 -26.92
CA PRO A 190 12.08 3.30 -25.71
C PRO A 190 12.45 4.15 -24.48
N SER A 191 13.15 5.28 -24.66
CA SER A 191 13.45 6.22 -23.56
C SER A 191 12.22 7.00 -23.12
N GLN A 192 11.32 7.38 -24.03
CA GLN A 192 10.05 8.03 -23.64
C GLN A 192 9.11 7.07 -22.92
N LEU A 193 9.09 5.78 -23.30
CA LEU A 193 8.44 4.74 -22.51
C LEU A 193 9.13 4.58 -21.15
N TYR A 194 10.45 4.66 -21.08
CA TYR A 194 11.22 4.60 -19.84
C TYR A 194 10.88 5.75 -18.87
N ASP A 195 10.69 6.96 -19.40
CA ASP A 195 10.44 8.19 -18.63
C ASP A 195 8.97 8.37 -18.22
N ALA A 196 8.03 7.78 -18.97
CA ALA A 196 6.62 8.07 -18.84
C ALA A 196 5.84 7.10 -17.93
N GLY A 197 6.43 6.04 -17.36
CA GLY A 197 5.68 5.05 -16.57
C GLY A 197 6.33 4.67 -15.24
N ALA A 198 5.55 4.12 -14.32
CA ALA A 198 6.06 3.65 -13.03
C ALA A 198 7.05 2.48 -13.21
N ARG A 199 8.23 2.55 -12.58
CA ARG A 199 9.29 1.53 -12.74
C ARG A 199 9.78 0.92 -11.43
N ASN A 200 9.41 1.49 -10.29
CA ASN A 200 9.85 1.01 -8.99
C ASN A 200 8.64 0.77 -8.11
N PHE A 201 8.40 -0.49 -7.75
CA PHE A 201 7.23 -0.91 -6.97
C PHE A 201 7.62 -1.63 -5.69
N ALA A 202 6.89 -1.34 -4.62
CA ALA A 202 6.79 -2.21 -3.45
C ALA A 202 5.33 -2.62 -3.23
N PHE A 203 5.09 -3.93 -3.24
CA PHE A 203 3.81 -4.53 -2.90
C PHE A 203 3.91 -5.09 -1.49
N LEU A 204 2.91 -4.85 -0.65
CA LEU A 204 2.92 -5.30 0.74
C LEU A 204 1.92 -6.44 0.89
N ASN A 205 2.39 -7.60 1.40
CA ASN A 205 1.46 -8.67 1.79
C ASN A 205 0.74 -8.28 3.09
N LEU A 206 -0.39 -8.92 3.39
CA LEU A 206 -1.16 -8.59 4.58
C LEU A 206 -0.49 -9.15 5.84
N PRO A 207 -0.52 -8.41 6.97
CA PRO A 207 -0.18 -8.96 8.27
C PRO A 207 -1.19 -10.04 8.66
N THR A 208 -0.97 -10.67 9.82
CA THR A 208 -1.84 -11.71 10.37
C THR A 208 -3.17 -11.14 10.87
N TYR A 209 -4.03 -10.70 9.95
CA TYR A 209 -5.25 -9.93 10.23
C TYR A 209 -6.17 -10.61 11.24
N TRP A 210 -6.28 -11.94 11.18
CA TRP A 210 -7.14 -12.71 12.06
C TRP A 210 -6.73 -12.66 13.54
N ARG A 211 -5.51 -12.19 13.85
CA ARG A 211 -5.02 -11.97 15.22
C ARG A 211 -5.33 -10.55 15.73
N SER A 212 -5.86 -9.66 14.90
CA SER A 212 -6.18 -8.29 15.31
C SER A 212 -7.29 -8.27 16.37
N PRO A 213 -7.28 -7.31 17.30
CA PRO A 213 -8.37 -7.09 18.26
C PRO A 213 -9.76 -7.06 17.60
N GLY A 214 -9.89 -6.43 16.43
CA GLY A 214 -11.16 -6.35 15.68
C GLY A 214 -11.72 -7.68 15.18
N VAL A 215 -10.89 -8.73 15.08
CA VAL A 215 -11.32 -10.09 14.73
C VAL A 215 -11.44 -10.97 15.96
N ILE A 216 -10.45 -10.98 16.86
CA ILE A 216 -10.44 -11.88 18.03
C ILE A 216 -11.54 -11.51 19.04
N ASN A 217 -11.86 -10.21 19.19
CA ASN A 217 -12.91 -9.75 20.11
C ASN A 217 -14.33 -10.02 19.59
N ARG A 218 -14.48 -10.63 18.40
CA ARG A 218 -15.77 -11.18 17.96
C ARG A 218 -16.14 -12.49 18.69
N GLU A 219 -15.21 -13.03 19.50
CA GLU A 219 -15.38 -14.22 20.34
C GLU A 219 -15.95 -15.44 19.60
N ASN A 220 -15.64 -15.55 18.30
CA ASN A 220 -16.16 -16.59 17.42
C ASN A 220 -15.00 -17.28 16.68
N ALA A 221 -14.65 -18.49 17.12
CA ALA A 221 -13.54 -19.25 16.55
C ALA A 221 -13.72 -19.57 15.05
N THR A 222 -14.96 -19.73 14.59
CA THR A 222 -15.26 -19.94 13.16
C THR A 222 -14.94 -18.68 12.36
N VAL A 223 -15.30 -17.50 12.85
CA VAL A 223 -14.96 -16.22 12.20
C VAL A 223 -13.45 -16.02 12.14
N VAL A 224 -12.73 -16.31 13.22
CA VAL A 224 -11.25 -16.26 13.25
C VAL A 224 -10.64 -17.22 12.22
N ALA A 225 -11.16 -18.45 12.12
CA ALA A 225 -10.69 -19.45 11.17
C ALA A 225 -10.94 -19.02 9.70
N ILE A 226 -12.12 -18.45 9.41
CA ILE A 226 -12.44 -17.90 8.08
C ILE A 226 -11.52 -16.72 7.78
N ALA A 227 -11.35 -15.78 8.71
CA ALA A 227 -10.45 -14.63 8.54
C ALA A 227 -9.01 -15.07 8.23
N LYS A 228 -8.53 -16.10 8.95
CA LYS A 228 -7.22 -16.70 8.71
C LYS A 228 -7.11 -17.30 7.30
N HIS A 229 -8.07 -18.13 6.90
CA HIS A 229 -8.10 -18.72 5.55
C HIS A 229 -8.05 -17.64 4.46
N ARG A 230 -8.92 -16.63 4.56
CA ARG A 230 -9.01 -15.54 3.57
C ARG A 230 -7.74 -14.69 3.48
N ASN A 231 -7.13 -14.38 4.62
CA ASN A 231 -5.87 -13.64 4.68
C ASN A 231 -4.71 -14.43 4.06
N LEU A 232 -4.56 -15.71 4.41
CA LEU A 232 -3.53 -16.56 3.82
C LEU A 232 -3.74 -16.76 2.32
N LEU A 233 -5.00 -16.89 1.88
CA LEU A 233 -5.35 -16.97 0.47
C LEU A 233 -5.00 -15.67 -0.27
N TRP A 234 -5.29 -14.50 0.31
CA TRP A 234 -4.89 -13.20 -0.24
C TRP A 234 -3.39 -13.12 -0.50
N ASN A 235 -2.57 -13.41 0.51
CA ASN A 235 -1.11 -13.35 0.40
C ASN A 235 -0.57 -14.32 -0.66
N ARG A 236 -1.18 -15.50 -0.79
CA ARG A 236 -0.82 -16.48 -1.83
C ARG A 236 -1.14 -15.98 -3.24
N GLU A 237 -2.36 -15.45 -3.45
CA GLU A 237 -2.78 -14.96 -4.78
C GLU A 237 -2.03 -13.69 -5.19
N LEU A 238 -1.65 -12.84 -4.21
CA LEU A 238 -0.77 -11.68 -4.41
C LEU A 238 0.62 -12.14 -4.86
N ALA A 239 1.25 -13.07 -4.13
CA ALA A 239 2.59 -13.58 -4.47
C ALA A 239 2.63 -14.24 -5.85
N LYS A 240 1.63 -15.05 -6.18
CA LYS A 240 1.50 -15.70 -7.50
C LYS A 240 1.48 -14.68 -8.65
N ARG A 241 0.70 -13.60 -8.51
CA ARG A 241 0.62 -12.56 -9.54
C ARG A 241 1.82 -11.62 -9.55
N PHE A 242 2.44 -11.40 -8.40
CA PHE A 242 3.73 -10.71 -8.31
C PHE A 242 4.83 -11.43 -9.11
N GLU A 243 4.94 -12.76 -8.97
CA GLU A 243 5.88 -13.56 -9.76
C GLU A 243 5.62 -13.43 -11.27
N HIS A 244 4.34 -13.45 -11.66
CA HIS A 244 3.95 -13.22 -13.06
C HIS A 244 4.37 -11.81 -13.53
N PHE A 245 4.06 -10.77 -12.74
CA PHE A 245 4.40 -9.38 -13.04
C PHE A 245 5.90 -9.19 -13.22
N GLN A 246 6.74 -9.77 -12.35
CA GLN A 246 8.19 -9.72 -12.50
C GLN A 246 8.68 -10.40 -13.78
N CYS A 247 8.03 -11.49 -14.20
CA CYS A 247 8.39 -12.20 -15.42
C CYS A 247 7.98 -11.43 -16.69
N THR A 248 6.83 -10.74 -16.66
CA THR A 248 6.29 -10.01 -17.82
C THR A 248 6.84 -8.58 -17.92
N HIS A 249 7.35 -8.01 -16.83
CA HIS A 249 7.90 -6.66 -16.76
C HIS A 249 9.36 -6.64 -16.25
N PRO A 250 10.32 -7.25 -16.99
CA PRO A 250 11.71 -7.37 -16.53
C PRO A 250 12.44 -6.02 -16.41
N SER A 251 11.90 -4.94 -16.98
CA SER A 251 12.42 -3.58 -16.86
C SER A 251 11.91 -2.84 -15.61
N VAL A 252 10.98 -3.42 -14.87
CA VAL A 252 10.42 -2.86 -13.63
C VAL A 252 11.14 -3.47 -12.43
N LEU A 253 11.62 -2.61 -11.53
CA LEU A 253 12.11 -3.02 -10.22
C LEU A 253 10.92 -3.20 -9.28
N ALA A 254 10.55 -4.44 -9.00
CA ALA A 254 9.44 -4.75 -8.10
C ALA A 254 9.90 -5.58 -6.91
N LYS A 255 9.41 -5.24 -5.71
CA LYS A 255 9.61 -6.01 -4.48
C LYS A 255 8.28 -6.37 -3.83
N LEU A 256 8.20 -7.58 -3.28
CA LEU A 256 7.16 -7.99 -2.36
C LEU A 256 7.71 -7.90 -0.93
N VAL A 257 7.15 -7.00 -0.12
CA VAL A 257 7.53 -6.78 1.26
C VAL A 257 6.75 -7.75 2.16
N ASP A 258 7.48 -8.53 2.96
CA ASP A 258 6.92 -9.54 3.85
C ASP A 258 6.49 -8.96 5.21
N VAL A 259 5.39 -8.23 5.19
CA VAL A 259 4.71 -7.72 6.40
C VAL A 259 4.18 -8.87 7.26
N TYR A 260 3.68 -9.93 6.63
CA TYR A 260 3.22 -11.16 7.29
C TYR A 260 4.30 -11.74 8.21
N GLY A 261 5.49 -12.00 7.67
CA GLY A 261 6.61 -12.56 8.41
C GLY A 261 7.08 -11.62 9.53
N LEU A 262 7.10 -10.31 9.28
CA LEU A 262 7.41 -9.31 10.30
C LEU A 262 6.42 -9.37 11.47
N TRP A 263 5.12 -9.43 11.19
CA TRP A 263 4.08 -9.57 12.23
C TRP A 263 4.23 -10.88 13.01
N GLU A 264 4.37 -12.02 12.34
CA GLU A 264 4.59 -13.31 13.03
C GLU A 264 5.84 -13.28 13.92
N SER A 265 6.93 -12.61 13.48
CA SER A 265 8.12 -12.41 14.30
C SER A 265 7.86 -11.54 15.54
N MET A 266 7.10 -10.44 15.38
CA MET A 266 6.71 -9.59 16.51
C MET A 266 5.83 -10.34 17.52
N TYR A 267 4.93 -11.21 17.06
CA TYR A 267 4.15 -12.08 17.96
C TYR A 267 5.02 -13.11 18.69
N ALA A 268 6.01 -13.69 18.00
CA ALA A 268 6.87 -14.72 18.58
C ALA A 268 7.92 -14.15 19.55
N TYR A 269 8.43 -12.94 19.26
CA TYR A 269 9.55 -12.33 19.98
C TYR A 269 9.29 -10.85 20.34
N PRO A 270 8.18 -10.52 21.02
CA PRO A 270 7.76 -9.13 21.22
C PRO A 270 8.82 -8.26 21.90
N ALA A 271 9.53 -8.81 22.90
CA ALA A 271 10.59 -8.11 23.61
C ALA A 271 11.77 -7.69 22.72
N ALA A 272 12.07 -8.43 21.65
CA ALA A 272 13.12 -8.08 20.69
C ALA A 272 12.78 -6.82 19.89
N TYR A 273 11.49 -6.49 19.79
CA TYR A 273 10.96 -5.29 19.14
C TYR A 273 10.57 -4.21 20.16
N GLY A 274 10.90 -4.40 21.45
CA GLY A 274 10.50 -3.48 22.51
C GLY A 274 8.99 -3.49 22.82
N LEU A 275 8.28 -4.53 22.39
CA LEU A 275 6.85 -4.71 22.63
C LEU A 275 6.64 -5.54 23.90
N SER A 276 5.69 -5.11 24.74
CA SER A 276 5.24 -5.86 25.92
C SER A 276 3.85 -6.46 25.75
N ASN A 277 3.07 -5.97 24.78
CA ASN A 277 1.73 -6.45 24.44
C ASN A 277 1.60 -6.53 22.91
N VAL A 278 1.06 -7.63 22.41
CA VAL A 278 0.83 -7.89 20.99
C VAL A 278 -0.58 -8.39 20.70
N THR A 279 -1.45 -8.53 21.70
CA THR A 279 -2.77 -9.16 21.56
C THR A 279 -3.93 -8.21 21.83
N GLU A 280 -3.73 -7.19 22.67
CA GLU A 280 -4.78 -6.26 23.07
C GLU A 280 -4.61 -4.92 22.35
N TYR A 281 -5.70 -4.16 22.23
CA TYR A 281 -5.61 -2.79 21.77
C TYR A 281 -5.10 -1.89 22.89
N CYS A 282 -4.48 -0.77 22.53
CA CYS A 282 -4.07 0.25 23.51
C CYS A 282 -5.27 1.17 23.78
N ASP A 283 -5.78 1.22 25.02
CA ASP A 283 -6.92 2.09 25.38
C ASP A 283 -6.67 3.58 25.04
N ALA A 284 -5.41 4.02 25.11
CA ALA A 284 -5.03 5.38 24.72
C ALA A 284 -5.29 5.70 23.23
N TYR A 285 -5.60 4.69 22.41
CA TYR A 285 -5.92 4.81 20.99
C TYR A 285 -7.41 5.05 20.71
N TYR A 286 -8.30 4.80 21.68
CA TYR A 286 -9.76 4.85 21.53
C TYR A 286 -10.43 5.96 22.37
N GLY A 287 -9.72 7.06 22.60
CA GLY A 287 -10.23 8.22 23.37
C GLY A 287 -11.58 8.74 22.88
#